data_AF-A0A401T8D2-F1
#
_entry.id   AF-A0A401T8D2-F1
#
_cell.length_a   1.000
_cell.length_b   1.000
_cell.length_c   1.000
_cell.angle_alpha   90.00
_cell.angle_beta   90.00
_cell.angle_gamma   90.00
#
_symmetry.space_group_name_H-M   'P 1'
#
loop_
_entity.id
_entity.type
_entity.pdbx_description
1 polymer ?
#
loop_
_entity_poly.entity_id
_entity_poly.type
_entity_poly.pdbx_seq_one_letter_code
_entity_poly.pdbx_strand_id
1 'polypeptide(L)'
;MLLNTLNEFCFQIFSLYYFCLIFFRRFAGNLERGQADNLLKTHISGTYLIRERTAEAERFAISIRFNDEVKHIKVVEKDNWIHITEAKKFESLLVCFLFLDLFSRCPLCYLFSK
;
A
#
# COMPACT_ATOMS: atom_id res chain seq x y z
N MET A 1 22.23 15.68 22.58
CA MET A 1 21.49 16.12 21.39
C MET A 1 21.92 15.40 20.10
N LEU A 2 23.20 15.04 19.89
CA LEU A 2 23.65 14.35 18.66
C LEU A 2 23.21 12.87 18.50
N LEU A 3 22.96 12.15 19.60
CA LEU A 3 22.46 10.76 19.55
C LEU A 3 21.02 10.65 19.03
N ASN A 4 20.21 11.70 19.19
CA ASN A 4 18.84 11.70 18.67
C ASN A 4 18.83 11.88 17.15
N THR A 5 19.71 12.72 16.60
CA THR A 5 19.79 12.96 15.15
C THR A 5 20.33 11.77 14.37
N LEU A 6 21.27 11.00 14.94
CA LEU A 6 21.75 9.75 14.32
C LEU A 6 20.70 8.64 14.34
N ASN A 7 19.89 8.55 15.42
CA ASN A 7 18.75 7.63 15.47
C ASN A 7 17.65 8.01 14.48
N GLU A 8 17.34 9.31 14.34
CA GLU A 8 16.39 9.83 13.34
C GLU A 8 16.85 9.49 11.91
N PHE A 9 18.13 9.70 11.59
CA PHE A 9 18.70 9.34 10.28
C PHE A 9 18.67 7.83 10.03
N CYS A 10 19.02 7.02 11.04
CA CYS A 10 18.97 5.57 10.93
C CYS A 10 17.52 5.08 10.73
N PHE A 11 16.56 5.70 11.42
CA PHE A 11 15.14 5.42 11.28
C PHE A 11 14.60 5.81 9.91
N GLN A 12 15.03 6.94 9.35
CA GLN A 12 14.67 7.36 7.98
C GLN A 12 15.27 6.43 6.93
N ILE A 13 16.53 6.01 7.07
CA ILE A 13 17.15 5.04 6.16
C ILE A 13 16.45 3.68 6.24
N PHE A 14 16.13 3.23 7.45
CA PHE A 14 15.42 1.96 7.65
C PHE A 14 14.01 2.01 7.06
N SER A 15 13.29 3.11 7.27
CA SER A 15 11.96 3.37 6.70
C SER A 15 12.01 3.42 5.17
N LEU A 16 12.98 4.12 4.57
CA LEU A 16 13.18 4.16 3.12
C LEU A 16 13.56 2.79 2.54
N TYR A 17 14.39 2.02 3.23
CA TYR A 17 14.77 0.67 2.81
C TYR A 17 13.57 -0.28 2.85
N TYR A 18 12.78 -0.25 3.92
CA TYR A 18 11.53 -1.03 4.03
C TYR A 18 10.50 -0.61 2.99
N PHE A 19 10.32 0.69 2.78
CA PHE A 19 9.46 1.23 1.75
C PHE A 19 9.88 0.71 0.38
N CYS A 20 11.16 0.83 0.04
CA CYS A 20 11.71 0.36 -1.22
C CYS A 20 11.52 -1.17 -1.40
N LEU A 21 11.78 -1.97 -0.36
CA LEU A 21 11.59 -3.42 -0.38
C LEU A 21 10.13 -3.81 -0.66
N ILE A 22 9.18 -3.22 0.08
CA ILE A 22 7.75 -3.53 -0.08
C ILE A 22 7.26 -3.01 -1.43
N PHE A 23 7.61 -1.77 -1.76
CA PHE A 23 7.20 -1.12 -2.99
C PHE A 23 7.74 -1.89 -4.20
N PHE A 24 9.03 -2.14 -4.29
CA PHE A 24 9.63 -2.82 -5.45
C PHE A 24 9.09 -4.23 -5.67
N ARG A 25 8.80 -4.96 -4.58
CA ARG A 25 8.22 -6.30 -4.67
C ARG A 25 6.77 -6.31 -5.16
N ARG A 26 6.01 -5.23 -4.92
CA ARG A 26 4.57 -5.16 -5.15
C ARG A 26 4.19 -4.17 -6.25
N PHE A 27 5.14 -3.42 -6.78
CA PHE A 27 4.92 -2.44 -7.82
C PHE A 27 4.82 -3.13 -9.18
N ALA A 28 3.68 -2.94 -9.84
CA ALA A 28 3.39 -3.50 -11.16
C ALA A 28 3.55 -2.45 -12.29
N GLY A 29 3.96 -1.22 -11.96
CA GLY A 29 4.10 -0.14 -12.94
C GLY A 29 2.78 0.53 -13.31
N ASN A 30 2.74 1.12 -14.51
CA ASN A 30 1.53 1.70 -15.11
C ASN A 30 0.62 0.58 -15.65
N LEU A 31 -0.02 -0.13 -14.72
CA LEU A 31 -0.86 -1.26 -15.04
C LEU A 31 -2.34 -0.85 -14.92
N GLU A 32 -3.08 -1.05 -16.01
CA GLU A 32 -4.50 -0.67 -16.05
C GLU A 32 -5.37 -1.56 -15.16
N ARG A 33 -6.56 -1.07 -14.81
CA ARG A 33 -7.51 -1.78 -13.96
C ARG A 33 -7.80 -3.20 -14.47
N GLY A 34 -8.09 -3.34 -15.76
CA GLY A 34 -8.41 -4.64 -16.36
C GLY A 34 -7.23 -5.61 -16.38
N GLN A 35 -6.01 -5.11 -16.57
CA GLN A 35 -4.81 -5.94 -16.48
C GLN A 35 -4.58 -6.42 -15.04
N ALA A 36 -4.82 -5.54 -14.05
CA ALA A 36 -4.68 -5.88 -12.63
C ALA A 36 -5.69 -6.95 -12.23
N ASP A 37 -6.93 -6.84 -12.72
CA ASP A 37 -7.96 -7.84 -12.49
C ASP A 37 -7.56 -9.22 -13.02
N ASN A 38 -7.04 -9.29 -14.24
CA ASN A 38 -6.60 -10.55 -14.85
C ASN A 38 -5.40 -11.17 -14.14
N LEU A 39 -4.41 -10.37 -13.74
CA LEU A 39 -3.25 -10.84 -12.97
C LEU A 39 -3.71 -11.34 -11.59
N LEU A 40 -4.48 -10.55 -10.85
CA LEU A 40 -4.89 -10.91 -9.51
C LEU A 40 -5.85 -12.11 -9.50
N LYS A 41 -6.69 -12.29 -10.52
CA LYS A 41 -7.58 -13.46 -10.70
C LYS A 41 -6.86 -14.80 -10.81
N THR A 42 -5.58 -14.82 -11.19
CA THR A 42 -4.79 -16.07 -11.21
C THR A 42 -3.97 -16.29 -9.94
N HIS A 43 -3.83 -15.26 -9.10
CA HIS A 43 -3.05 -15.30 -7.85
C HIS A 43 -3.88 -15.61 -6.60
N ILE A 44 -3.27 -16.07 -5.52
CA ILE A 44 -3.98 -16.36 -4.26
C ILE A 44 -4.60 -15.12 -3.59
N SER A 45 -5.69 -15.32 -2.84
CA SER A 45 -6.29 -14.30 -1.98
C SER A 45 -5.26 -13.74 -0.99
N GLY A 46 -5.26 -12.41 -0.83
CA GLY A 46 -4.23 -11.68 -0.07
C GLY A 46 -3.15 -11.08 -0.96
N THR A 47 -3.03 -11.48 -2.23
CA THR A 47 -2.07 -10.84 -3.16
C THR A 47 -2.53 -9.42 -3.48
N TYR A 48 -1.63 -8.46 -3.32
CA TYR A 48 -1.84 -7.07 -3.73
C TYR A 48 -0.73 -6.60 -4.65
N LEU A 49 -1.06 -5.59 -5.45
CA LEU A 49 -0.15 -4.89 -6.34
C LEU A 49 -0.42 -3.39 -6.29
N ILE A 50 0.64 -2.62 -6.49
CA ILE A 50 0.62 -1.16 -6.57
C ILE A 50 0.73 -0.79 -8.05
N ARG A 51 -0.23 -0.02 -8.54
CA ARG A 51 -0.24 0.53 -9.89
C ARG A 51 -0.12 2.05 -9.83
N GLU A 52 0.63 2.61 -10.75
CA GLU A 52 0.77 4.06 -10.90
C GLU A 52 -0.38 4.61 -11.76
N ARG A 53 -0.84 5.81 -11.43
CA ARG A 53 -1.81 6.59 -12.22
C ARG A 53 -1.24 7.99 -12.43
N THR A 54 -1.52 8.57 -13.59
CA THR A 54 -0.99 9.88 -14.02
C THR A 54 -1.74 11.09 -13.46
N ALA A 55 -2.76 10.90 -12.61
CA ALA A 55 -3.49 12.02 -12.02
C ALA A 55 -2.71 12.60 -10.82
N GLU A 56 -2.52 13.92 -10.80
CA GLU A 56 -1.69 14.63 -9.79
C GLU A 56 -2.10 14.34 -8.33
N ALA A 57 -3.39 14.17 -8.05
CA ALA A 57 -3.90 13.87 -6.70
C ALA A 57 -4.11 12.36 -6.42
N GLU A 58 -4.05 11.51 -7.45
CA GLU A 58 -4.27 10.06 -7.36
C GLU A 58 -3.09 9.31 -8.00
N ARG A 59 -1.87 9.65 -7.59
CA ARG A 59 -0.65 9.11 -8.21
C ARG A 59 -0.55 7.59 -8.11
N PHE A 60 -1.12 7.01 -7.06
CA PHE A 60 -1.09 5.57 -6.83
C PHE A 60 -2.48 5.00 -6.66
N ALA A 61 -2.63 3.75 -7.08
CA ALA A 61 -3.77 2.93 -6.73
C ALA A 61 -3.31 1.52 -6.42
N ILE A 62 -4.03 0.87 -5.52
CA ILE A 62 -3.68 -0.43 -4.97
C ILE A 62 -4.77 -1.39 -5.38
N SER A 63 -4.37 -2.50 -5.99
CA SER A 63 -5.30 -3.56 -6.39
C SER A 63 -5.00 -4.78 -5.52
N ILE A 64 -6.00 -5.33 -4.86
CA ILE A 64 -5.85 -6.47 -3.95
C ILE A 64 -6.91 -7.52 -4.27
N ARG A 65 -6.49 -8.78 -4.36
CA ARG A 65 -7.42 -9.90 -4.39
C ARG A 65 -7.82 -10.28 -2.98
N PHE A 66 -9.12 -10.30 -2.73
CA PHE A 66 -9.68 -10.76 -1.48
C PHE A 66 -10.96 -11.56 -1.73
N ASN A 67 -11.01 -12.77 -1.18
CA ASN A 67 -12.19 -13.65 -1.24
C ASN A 67 -12.74 -13.81 -2.66
N ASP A 68 -11.84 -14.09 -3.62
CA ASP A 68 -12.11 -14.21 -5.06
C ASP A 68 -12.61 -12.94 -5.79
N GLU A 69 -12.65 -11.81 -5.08
CA GLU A 69 -12.89 -10.49 -5.66
C GLU A 69 -11.60 -9.68 -5.76
N VAL A 70 -11.47 -8.87 -6.81
CA VAL A 70 -10.38 -7.89 -6.92
C VAL A 70 -10.91 -6.51 -6.54
N LYS A 71 -10.39 -5.96 -5.46
CA LYS A 71 -10.72 -4.62 -4.97
C LYS A 71 -9.65 -3.65 -5.41
N HIS A 72 -10.10 -2.52 -5.96
CA HIS A 72 -9.24 -1.42 -6.40
C HIS A 72 -9.44 -0.25 -5.46
N ILE A 73 -8.34 0.18 -4.88
CA ILE A 73 -8.33 1.20 -3.86
C ILE A 73 -7.51 2.38 -4.35
N LYS A 74 -8.11 3.56 -4.35
CA LYS A 74 -7.44 4.80 -4.76
C LYS A 74 -6.65 5.35 -3.59
N VAL A 75 -5.41 5.76 -3.84
CA VAL A 75 -4.60 6.44 -2.84
C VAL A 75 -4.64 7.92 -3.17
N VAL A 76 -5.22 8.70 -2.27
CA VAL A 76 -5.35 10.15 -2.40
C VAL A 76 -4.51 10.78 -1.30
N GLU A 77 -3.59 11.64 -1.67
CA GLU A 77 -2.82 12.44 -0.72
C GLU A 77 -3.49 13.80 -0.55
N LYS A 78 -3.90 14.13 0.67
CA LYS A 78 -4.55 15.41 0.98
C LYS A 78 -4.22 15.82 2.41
N ASP A 79 -3.94 17.10 2.62
CA ASP A 79 -3.72 17.68 3.96
C ASP A 79 -2.60 16.96 4.76
N ASN A 80 -1.57 16.45 4.07
CA ASN A 80 -0.49 15.60 4.61
C ASN A 80 -0.95 14.21 5.13
N TRP A 81 -2.15 13.77 4.77
CA TRP A 81 -2.67 12.45 5.07
C TRP A 81 -2.86 11.62 3.80
N ILE A 82 -2.66 10.31 3.95
CA ILE A 82 -2.93 9.34 2.91
C ILE A 82 -4.32 8.76 3.12
N HIS A 83 -5.24 9.13 2.24
CA HIS A 83 -6.61 8.65 2.20
C HIS A 83 -6.73 7.49 1.22
N ILE A 84 -7.05 6.32 1.76
CA ILE A 84 -7.28 5.10 0.99
C ILE A 84 -8.80 4.90 0.78
N THR A 85 -9.57 5.20 1.83
CA THR A 85 -11.04 5.24 1.85
C THR A 85 -11.48 6.35 2.79
N GLU A 86 -12.75 6.78 2.75
CA GLU A 86 -13.27 7.80 3.68
C GLU A 86 -13.10 7.41 5.16
N ALA A 87 -13.15 6.12 5.47
CA ALA A 87 -13.00 5.59 6.83
C ALA A 87 -11.55 5.32 7.24
N LYS A 88 -10.61 5.16 6.28
CA LYS A 88 -9.20 4.81 6.56
C LYS A 88 -8.24 5.85 6.00
N LYS A 89 -7.65 6.61 6.93
CA LYS A 89 -6.56 7.55 6.68
C LYS A 89 -5.29 7.11 7.40
N PHE A 90 -4.14 7.40 6.81
CA PHE A 90 -2.83 7.06 7.34
C PHE A 90 -1.91 8.28 7.30
N GLU A 91 -0.99 8.37 8.26
CA GLU A 91 0.01 9.46 8.32
C GLU A 91 1.05 9.36 7.21
N SER A 92 1.29 8.16 6.66
CA SER A 92 2.27 7.97 5.59
C SER A 92 1.94 6.78 4.69
N LEU A 93 2.47 6.82 3.47
CA LEU A 93 2.39 5.72 2.51
C LEU A 93 3.04 4.45 3.05
N LEU A 94 4.12 4.58 3.83
CA LEU A 94 4.78 3.44 4.48
C LEU A 94 3.82 2.70 5.41
N VAL A 95 3.14 3.42 6.31
CA VAL A 95 2.19 2.79 7.24
C VAL A 95 1.02 2.16 6.48
N CYS A 96 0.55 2.82 5.42
CA CYS A 96 -0.45 2.27 4.50
C CYS A 96 0.02 0.93 3.87
N PHE A 97 1.22 0.89 3.27
CA PHE A 97 1.73 -0.32 2.64
C PHE A 97 2.06 -1.42 3.65
N LEU A 98 2.56 -1.05 4.84
CA LEU A 98 2.79 -2.00 5.93
C LEU A 98 1.47 -2.61 6.41
N PHE A 99 0.41 -1.80 6.55
CA PHE A 99 -0.92 -2.27 6.90
C PHE A 99 -1.43 -3.29 5.86
N LEU A 100 -1.23 -3.00 4.57
CA LEU A 100 -1.60 -3.91 3.48
C LEU A 100 -0.73 -5.18 3.44
N ASP A 101 0.56 -5.09 3.74
CA ASP A 101 1.43 -6.27 3.80
C ASP A 101 1.06 -7.17 4.98
N LEU A 102 0.77 -6.59 6.14
CA LEU A 102 0.22 -7.31 7.29
C LEU A 102 -1.11 -7.98 6.95
N PHE A 103 -1.98 -7.27 6.23
CA PHE A 103 -3.27 -7.79 5.78
C PHE A 103 -3.13 -8.95 4.78
N SER A 104 -2.15 -8.85 3.88
CA SER A 104 -1.77 -9.90 2.93
C SER A 104 -1.25 -11.16 3.64
N ARG A 105 -0.53 -10.99 4.77
CA ARG A 105 0.04 -12.10 5.56
C ARG A 105 -0.92 -12.71 6.56
N CYS A 106 -1.91 -11.97 7.05
CA CYS A 106 -2.87 -12.43 8.06
C CYS A 106 -4.32 -12.24 7.60
N PRO A 107 -4.92 -13.25 6.92
CA PRO A 107 -6.33 -13.22 6.51
C PRO A 107 -7.32 -13.14 7.68
N LEU A 108 -6.88 -13.53 8.89
CA LEU A 108 -7.67 -13.52 10.13
C LEU A 108 -7.84 -12.12 10.76
N CYS A 109 -7.12 -11.09 10.30
CA CYS A 109 -7.23 -9.73 10.84
C CYS A 109 -8.56 -9.01 10.47
N TYR A 110 -9.45 -9.66 9.72
CA TYR A 110 -10.77 -9.15 9.38
C TYR A 110 -11.76 -8.98 10.55
N LEU A 111 -11.43 -9.50 11.74
CA LEU A 111 -12.22 -9.23 12.95
C LEU A 111 -12.09 -7.78 13.47
N PHE A 112 -11.22 -6.94 12.89
CA PHE A 112 -11.10 -5.52 13.23
C PHE A 112 -11.83 -4.57 12.26
N SER A 113 -12.64 -5.10 11.33
CA SER A 113 -13.48 -4.29 10.44
C SER A 113 -14.97 -4.50 10.70
N LYS A 114 -15.36 -4.53 11.98
CA LYS A 114 -16.73 -4.27 12.44
C LYS A 114 -16.72 -3.11 13.42
#